data_AF-A0A239KWU5-F1
#
_entry.id   AF-A0A239KWU5-F1
#
_cell.length_a   1.000
_cell.length_b   1.000
_cell.length_c   1.000
_cell.angle_alpha   90.00
_cell.angle_beta   90.00
_cell.angle_gamma   90.00
#
_symmetry.space_group_name_H-M   'P 1'
#
loop_
_entity.id
_entity.type
_entity.pdbx_description
1 polymer ?
#
loop_
_entity_poly.entity_id
_entity_poly.type
_entity_poly.pdbx_seq_one_letter_code
_entity_poly.pdbx_strand_id
1 'polypeptide(L)'
;MPIEFFSRLPLHGETQYIPGDNRNRGDWNRLPAESTGAVSNFRIGDDFTYIDYLSQVARAAELNGFAGALLVNAPFGDEPWIISAILARETKRLRFVDAFHPFHFSPWQATQMAASFQRASGPAGLEHYPGRFGCCAAGAGRSAGP
;
A
#
# COMPACT_ATOMS: atom_id res chain seq x y z
N MET A 1 26.67 2.43 6.85
CA MET A 1 25.19 2.44 6.83
C MET A 1 24.71 1.16 6.17
N PRO A 2 23.79 0.40 6.79
CA PRO A 2 23.14 -0.73 6.13
C PRO A 2 22.17 -0.23 5.05
N ILE A 3 21.99 -1.03 3.99
CA ILE A 3 21.00 -0.78 2.94
C ILE A 3 19.64 -1.28 3.44
N GLU A 4 18.60 -0.45 3.29
CA GLU A 4 17.22 -0.82 3.63
C GLU A 4 16.44 -1.17 2.36
N PHE A 5 15.72 -2.30 2.40
CA PHE A 5 14.88 -2.74 1.28
C PHE A 5 13.42 -2.41 1.54
N PHE A 6 12.76 -1.85 0.54
CA PHE A 6 11.32 -1.55 0.57
C PHE A 6 10.61 -2.27 -0.56
N SER A 7 9.43 -2.81 -0.28
CA SER A 7 8.55 -3.42 -1.29
C SER A 7 7.47 -2.44 -1.72
N ARG A 8 6.96 -2.51 -2.95
CA ARG A 8 5.78 -1.75 -3.37
C ARG A 8 4.55 -2.64 -3.23
N LEU A 9 3.52 -2.17 -2.55
CA LEU A 9 2.25 -2.88 -2.52
C LEU A 9 1.40 -2.53 -3.74
N PRO A 10 0.78 -3.52 -4.40
CA PRO A 10 -0.10 -3.28 -5.52
C PRO A 10 -1.44 -2.76 -4.98
N LEU A 11 -1.71 -1.46 -5.05
CA LEU A 11 -3.02 -0.90 -4.61
C LEU A 11 -4.06 -0.85 -5.72
N HIS A 12 -3.63 -0.93 -6.98
CA HIS A 12 -4.46 -0.88 -8.19
C HIS A 12 -4.60 -2.27 -8.83
N GLY A 13 -4.45 -3.31 -8.00
CA GLY A 13 -4.24 -4.68 -8.43
C GLY A 13 -2.82 -4.98 -8.90
N GLU A 14 -2.49 -6.26 -8.98
CA GLU A 14 -1.25 -6.77 -9.58
C GLU A 14 -1.54 -7.57 -10.85
N THR A 15 -0.83 -7.26 -11.93
CA THR A 15 -0.93 -8.05 -13.16
C THR A 15 -0.02 -9.27 -13.02
N GLN A 16 -0.55 -10.47 -13.28
CA GLN A 16 0.29 -11.68 -13.40
C GLN A 16 1.15 -11.66 -14.67
N TYR A 17 0.88 -10.74 -15.59
CA TYR A 17 1.45 -10.69 -16.94
C TYR A 17 1.89 -9.27 -17.34
N ILE A 18 2.72 -9.22 -18.38
CA ILE A 18 3.38 -8.08 -19.04
C ILE A 18 2.33 -7.02 -19.49
N PRO A 19 2.71 -5.72 -19.62
CA PRO A 19 1.85 -4.67 -20.17
C PRO A 19 0.99 -5.12 -21.37
N GLY A 20 -0.33 -5.04 -21.21
CA GLY A 20 -1.32 -5.42 -22.25
C GLY A 20 -2.20 -6.63 -21.89
N ASP A 21 -1.89 -7.38 -20.84
CA ASP A 21 -2.77 -8.43 -20.32
C ASP A 21 -3.83 -7.85 -19.37
N ASN A 22 -5.08 -8.31 -19.53
CA ASN A 22 -6.23 -7.87 -18.75
C ASN A 22 -6.45 -8.71 -17.47
N ARG A 23 -5.68 -9.78 -17.27
CA ARG A 23 -5.68 -10.60 -16.05
C ARG A 23 -4.94 -9.85 -14.94
N ASN A 24 -5.73 -9.17 -14.12
CA ASN A 24 -5.27 -8.44 -12.93
C ASN A 24 -5.84 -9.13 -11.67
N ARG A 25 -5.03 -9.23 -10.62
CA ARG A 25 -5.49 -9.60 -9.27
C ARG A 25 -5.81 -8.32 -8.52
N GLY A 26 -7.09 -8.07 -8.28
CA GLY A 26 -7.58 -6.89 -7.57
C GLY A 26 -8.88 -6.38 -8.18
N ASP A 27 -9.64 -5.61 -7.40
CA ASP A 27 -11.03 -5.25 -7.74
C ASP A 27 -11.14 -4.00 -8.63
N TRP A 28 -10.06 -3.21 -8.75
CA TRP A 28 -10.07 -1.92 -9.44
C TRP A 28 -9.84 -1.96 -10.97
N ASN A 29 -9.88 -3.13 -11.60
CA ASN A 29 -9.70 -3.25 -13.05
C ASN A 29 -10.97 -2.83 -13.83
N ARG A 30 -10.86 -1.82 -14.71
CA ARG A 30 -11.97 -1.30 -15.54
C ARG A 30 -12.34 -2.21 -16.72
N LEU A 31 -11.56 -3.25 -16.99
CA LEU A 31 -11.82 -4.13 -18.13
C LEU A 31 -12.95 -5.12 -17.81
N PRO A 32 -13.88 -5.38 -18.75
CA PRO A 32 -15.01 -6.30 -18.56
C PRO A 32 -14.59 -7.78 -18.52
N ALA A 33 -13.29 -8.05 -18.41
CA ALA A 33 -12.76 -9.39 -18.30
C ALA A 33 -12.83 -9.83 -16.83
N GLU A 34 -13.02 -11.13 -16.63
CA GLU A 34 -12.98 -11.81 -15.34
C GLU A 34 -11.74 -11.35 -14.56
N SER A 35 -11.90 -10.34 -13.70
CA SER A 35 -10.91 -10.08 -12.67
C SER A 35 -10.87 -11.35 -11.85
N THR A 36 -9.71 -11.99 -11.76
CA THR A 36 -9.54 -13.23 -10.99
C THR A 36 -9.60 -12.97 -9.48
N GLY A 37 -10.27 -11.88 -9.07
CA GLY A 37 -10.77 -11.60 -7.74
C GLY A 37 -9.95 -12.28 -6.66
N ALA A 38 -8.76 -11.73 -6.40
CA ALA A 38 -7.89 -12.15 -5.31
C ALA A 38 -7.62 -13.66 -5.24
N VAL A 39 -6.61 -14.18 -5.97
CA VAL A 39 -5.96 -15.52 -5.80
C VAL A 39 -6.85 -16.77 -5.68
N SER A 40 -8.16 -16.60 -5.69
CA SER A 40 -9.16 -17.63 -5.71
C SER A 40 -9.90 -17.46 -7.03
N ASN A 41 -10.16 -18.56 -7.72
CA ASN A 41 -11.13 -18.53 -8.81
C ASN A 41 -12.49 -18.28 -8.15
N PHE A 42 -12.83 -17.02 -7.84
CA PHE A 42 -13.98 -16.60 -7.02
C PHE A 42 -15.08 -17.66 -7.03
N ARG A 43 -15.09 -18.51 -6.00
CA ARG A 43 -16.11 -19.54 -5.85
C ARG A 43 -17.15 -18.94 -4.93
N ILE A 44 -18.42 -19.10 -5.26
CA ILE A 44 -19.52 -18.74 -4.36
C ILE A 44 -19.28 -19.48 -3.03
N GLY A 45 -18.94 -18.74 -1.96
CA GLY A 45 -18.54 -19.27 -0.65
C GLY A 45 -17.05 -19.14 -0.29
N ASP A 46 -16.23 -18.48 -1.10
CA ASP A 46 -14.87 -18.08 -0.73
C ASP A 46 -14.87 -16.72 0.00
N ASP A 47 -14.41 -16.72 1.25
CA ASP A 47 -14.32 -15.51 2.08
C ASP A 47 -12.99 -14.75 1.85
N PHE A 48 -12.11 -15.24 0.97
CA PHE A 48 -10.81 -14.64 0.72
C PHE A 48 -10.93 -13.35 -0.10
N THR A 49 -10.58 -12.23 0.52
CA THR A 49 -10.70 -10.91 -0.09
C THR A 49 -9.36 -10.35 -0.57
N TYR A 50 -9.41 -9.25 -1.33
CA TYR A 50 -8.22 -8.53 -1.75
C TYR A 50 -7.40 -7.96 -0.58
N ILE A 51 -8.04 -7.59 0.53
CA ILE A 51 -7.31 -7.12 1.71
C ILE A 51 -6.56 -8.27 2.39
N ASP A 52 -7.12 -9.49 2.36
CA ASP A 52 -6.42 -10.70 2.84
C ASP A 52 -5.20 -11.00 1.97
N TYR A 53 -5.30 -10.80 0.65
CA TYR A 53 -4.16 -10.87 -0.25
C TYR A 53 -3.05 -9.89 0.14
N LEU A 54 -3.38 -8.60 0.32
CA LEU A 54 -2.40 -7.59 0.72
C LEU A 54 -1.79 -7.89 2.10
N SER A 55 -2.57 -8.44 3.03
CA SER A 55 -2.07 -8.87 4.35
C SER A 55 -1.01 -9.96 4.22
N GLN A 56 -1.20 -10.93 3.32
CA GLN A 56 -0.23 -11.99 3.06
C GLN A 56 1.07 -11.43 2.46
N VAL A 57 0.96 -10.52 1.49
CA VAL A 57 2.13 -9.87 0.89
C VAL A 57 2.91 -9.06 1.93
N ALA A 58 2.21 -8.27 2.76
CA ALA A 58 2.84 -7.46 3.80
C ALA A 58 3.56 -8.33 4.85
N ARG A 59 2.91 -9.41 5.32
CA ARG A 59 3.52 -10.38 6.25
C ARG A 59 4.72 -11.09 5.61
N ALA A 60 4.61 -11.51 4.35
CA ALA A 60 5.71 -12.12 3.63
C ALA A 60 6.91 -11.16 3.51
N ALA A 61 6.68 -9.89 3.18
CA ALA A 61 7.73 -8.87 3.12
C ALA A 61 8.42 -8.71 4.49
N GLU A 62 7.64 -8.63 5.57
CA GLU A 62 8.18 -8.53 6.94
C GLU A 62 9.02 -9.76 7.33
N LEU A 63 8.58 -10.97 6.97
CA LEU A 63 9.31 -12.21 7.24
C LEU A 63 10.63 -12.28 6.46
N ASN A 64 10.67 -11.74 5.25
CA ASN A 64 11.87 -11.66 4.42
C ASN A 64 12.83 -10.53 4.82
N GLY A 65 12.50 -9.75 5.85
CA GLY A 65 13.38 -8.70 6.37
C GLY A 65 13.32 -7.37 5.61
N PHE A 66 12.24 -7.13 4.84
CA PHE A 66 12.00 -5.80 4.29
C PHE A 66 11.81 -4.78 5.42
N ALA A 67 12.40 -3.60 5.23
CA ALA A 67 12.32 -2.52 6.19
C ALA A 67 10.98 -1.75 6.09
N GLY A 68 10.28 -1.87 4.96
CA GLY A 68 8.97 -1.27 4.80
C GLY A 68 8.28 -1.57 3.48
N ALA A 69 7.07 -1.03 3.36
CA ALA A 69 6.23 -1.08 2.17
C ALA A 69 5.89 0.34 1.70
N LEU A 70 5.98 0.56 0.39
CA LEU A 70 5.58 1.78 -0.30
C LEU A 70 4.15 1.61 -0.84
N LEU A 71 3.27 2.50 -0.44
CA LEU A 71 1.88 2.58 -0.85
C LEU A 71 1.68 3.85 -1.67
N VAL A 72 1.36 3.68 -2.96
CA VAL A 72 1.25 4.81 -3.89
C VAL A 72 -0.21 5.02 -4.25
N ASN A 73 -0.69 6.24 -4.09
CA ASN A 73 -2.01 6.63 -4.58
C ASN A 73 -2.05 6.49 -6.12
N ALA A 74 -2.98 5.69 -6.62
CA ALA A 74 -3.22 5.48 -8.03
C ALA A 74 -4.67 5.85 -8.38
N PRO A 75 -4.96 6.41 -9.57
CA PRO A 75 -6.31 6.81 -9.96
C PRO A 75 -7.38 5.69 -9.93
N PHE A 76 -6.95 4.44 -9.99
CA PHE A 76 -7.79 3.23 -9.97
C PHE A 76 -7.23 2.23 -8.98
N GLY A 77 -7.08 2.65 -7.73
CA GLY A 77 -6.60 1.79 -6.66
C GLY A 77 -7.09 2.26 -5.31
N ASP A 78 -6.88 1.43 -4.31
CA ASP A 78 -7.26 1.75 -2.94
C ASP A 78 -6.44 2.91 -2.37
N GLU A 79 -7.05 3.58 -1.40
CA GLU A 79 -6.46 4.72 -0.72
C GLU A 79 -5.33 4.25 0.23
N PRO A 80 -4.10 4.77 0.08
CA PRO A 80 -2.94 4.33 0.87
C PRO A 80 -3.10 4.39 2.38
N TRP A 81 -3.66 5.46 2.94
CA TRP A 81 -3.78 5.66 4.39
C TRP A 81 -4.71 4.63 5.05
N ILE A 82 -5.79 4.25 4.37
CA ILE A 82 -6.73 3.23 4.83
C ILE A 82 -6.07 1.86 4.79
N ILE A 83 -5.43 1.50 3.68
CA ILE A 83 -4.78 0.19 3.52
C ILE A 83 -3.62 0.04 4.50
N SER A 84 -2.78 1.05 4.66
CA SER A 84 -1.69 1.02 5.63
C SER A 84 -2.21 0.87 7.06
N ALA A 85 -3.34 1.49 7.42
CA ALA A 85 -3.91 1.39 8.77
C ALA A 85 -4.41 -0.03 9.07
N ILE A 86 -4.97 -0.71 8.08
CA ILE A 86 -5.37 -2.12 8.19
C ILE A 86 -4.13 -3.01 8.32
N LEU A 87 -3.15 -2.86 7.41
CA LEU A 87 -1.93 -3.67 7.38
C LEU A 87 -1.00 -3.45 8.58
N ALA A 88 -1.06 -2.27 9.21
CA ALA A 88 -0.33 -1.98 10.43
C ALA A 88 -0.76 -2.87 11.61
N ARG A 89 -1.97 -3.43 11.58
CA ARG A 89 -2.40 -4.43 12.58
C ARG A 89 -1.90 -5.83 12.24
N GLU A 90 -1.67 -6.11 10.96
CA GLU A 90 -1.26 -7.42 10.45
C GLU A 90 0.25 -7.65 10.51
N THR A 91 1.03 -6.59 10.77
CA THR A 91 2.49 -6.57 10.79
C THR A 91 3.02 -5.94 12.09
N LYS A 92 4.25 -6.29 12.49
CA LYS A 92 4.81 -5.87 13.79
C LYS A 92 6.00 -4.92 13.71
N ARG A 93 6.71 -4.91 12.58
CA ARG A 93 8.00 -4.25 12.34
C ARG A 93 8.03 -3.51 10.99
N LEU A 94 7.17 -3.90 10.05
CA LEU A 94 7.08 -3.25 8.75
C LEU A 94 6.72 -1.76 8.89
N ARG A 95 7.48 -0.90 8.19
CA ARG A 95 7.18 0.53 8.08
C ARG A 95 6.34 0.80 6.84
N PHE A 96 5.43 1.75 6.90
CA PHE A 96 4.57 2.14 5.79
C PHE A 96 4.97 3.51 5.30
N VAL A 97 5.23 3.62 3.99
CA VAL A 97 5.51 4.88 3.30
C VAL A 97 4.33 5.18 2.40
N ASP A 98 3.46 6.08 2.86
CA ASP A 98 2.21 6.40 2.17
C ASP A 98 2.39 7.67 1.35
N ALA A 99 2.02 7.60 0.07
CA ALA A 99 2.02 8.74 -0.82
C ALA A 99 0.64 9.41 -0.86
N PHE A 100 0.60 10.73 -0.63
CA PHE A 100 -0.61 11.52 -0.84
C PHE A 100 -0.38 12.71 -1.75
N HIS A 101 -1.46 13.16 -2.39
CA HIS A 101 -1.47 14.36 -3.20
C HIS A 101 -1.75 15.58 -2.31
N PRO A 102 -0.85 16.58 -2.23
CA PRO A 102 -1.03 17.75 -1.37
C PRO A 102 -2.24 18.61 -1.77
N PHE A 103 -2.79 18.42 -2.97
CA PHE A 103 -4.02 19.08 -3.40
C PHE A 103 -5.29 18.48 -2.77
N HIS A 104 -5.26 17.21 -2.34
CA HIS A 104 -6.44 16.52 -1.79
C HIS A 104 -6.57 16.69 -0.26
N PHE A 105 -5.52 17.14 0.41
CA PHE A 105 -5.48 17.25 1.86
C PHE A 105 -5.01 18.63 2.29
N SER A 106 -5.66 19.20 3.31
CA SER A 106 -5.07 20.35 4.00
C SER A 106 -3.84 19.92 4.80
N PRO A 107 -2.81 20.77 4.95
CA PRO A 107 -1.64 20.45 5.77
C PRO A 107 -2.01 20.05 7.21
N TRP A 108 -3.05 20.67 7.76
CA TRP A 108 -3.59 20.33 9.08
C TRP A 108 -4.15 18.90 9.12
N GLN A 109 -4.98 18.52 8.16
CA GLN A 109 -5.54 17.18 8.08
C GLN A 109 -4.46 16.12 7.87
N ALA A 110 -3.49 16.37 6.97
CA ALA A 110 -2.36 15.46 6.75
C ALA A 110 -1.55 15.24 8.04
N THR A 111 -1.31 16.31 8.82
CA THR A 111 -0.61 16.23 10.11
C THR A 111 -1.41 15.41 11.13
N GLN A 112 -2.72 15.66 11.24
CA GLN A 112 -3.58 14.95 12.17
C GLN A 112 -3.67 13.45 11.85
N MET A 113 -3.80 13.09 10.57
CA MET A 113 -3.80 11.70 10.11
C MET A 113 -2.45 11.03 10.38
N ALA A 114 -1.33 11.68 10.05
CA ALA A 114 0.02 11.18 10.33
C ALA A 114 0.22 10.89 11.82
N ALA A 115 -0.13 11.85 12.69
CA ALA A 115 -0.01 11.68 14.14
C ALA A 115 -0.92 10.58 14.69
N SER A 116 -2.11 10.40 14.10
CA SER A 116 -3.04 9.34 14.51
C SER A 116 -2.55 7.97 14.06
N PHE A 117 -2.05 7.85 12.82
CA PHE A 117 -1.45 6.63 12.30
C PHE A 117 -0.22 6.23 13.10
N GLN A 118 0.68 7.16 13.41
CA GLN A 118 1.86 6.88 14.21
C GLN A 118 1.51 6.40 15.62
N ARG A 119 0.43 6.93 16.22
CA ARG A 119 -0.06 6.45 17.52
C ARG A 119 -0.68 5.04 17.41
N ALA A 120 -1.44 4.78 16.35
CA ALA A 120 -2.12 3.51 16.15
C ALA A 120 -1.16 2.37 15.80
N SER A 121 -0.16 2.63 14.95
CA SER A 121 0.84 1.65 14.53
C SER A 121 1.91 1.38 15.60
N GLY A 122 2.03 2.21 16.64
CA GLY A 122 2.93 2.02 17.79
C GLY A 122 4.05 3.08 17.88
N PRO A 123 4.64 3.27 19.07
CA PRO A 123 5.49 4.42 19.35
C PRO A 123 6.75 4.45 18.48
N ALA A 124 7.12 5.64 18.01
CA ALA A 124 8.47 5.96 17.56
C ALA A 124 9.37 6.00 18.81
N GLY A 125 9.80 4.83 19.27
CA GLY A 125 10.46 4.70 20.55
C GLY A 125 11.39 3.51 20.57
N LEU A 126 12.58 3.71 20.04
CA LEU A 126 13.90 3.29 20.51
C LEU A 126 14.88 3.84 19.48
N GLU A 127 15.96 4.46 19.95
CA GLU A 127 17.01 5.26 19.29
C GLU A 127 17.53 4.78 17.91
N HIS A 128 17.13 3.59 17.45
CA HIS A 128 17.55 2.94 16.23
C HIS A 128 16.48 2.85 15.12
N TYR A 129 15.21 3.20 15.38
CA TYR A 129 14.15 3.16 14.36
C TYR A 129 13.31 4.45 14.35
N PRO A 130 13.43 5.31 13.32
CA PRO A 130 12.46 6.38 13.11
C PRO A 130 11.07 5.75 12.85
N GLY A 131 10.00 6.48 13.19
CA GLY A 131 8.62 5.98 13.25
C GLY A 131 8.17 5.11 12.07
N ARG A 132 7.15 4.27 12.31
CA ARG A 132 6.58 3.35 11.31
C ARG A 132 5.87 4.04 10.14
N PHE A 133 5.79 5.36 10.15
CA PHE A 133 5.16 6.17 9.12
C PHE A 133 6.16 7.07 8.39
N GLY A 134 6.25 6.88 7.08
CA GLY A 134 6.84 7.83 6.15
C GLY A 134 5.77 8.45 5.28
N CYS A 135 5.75 9.78 5.14
CA CYS A 135 4.91 10.45 4.16
C CYS A 135 5.77 10.94 3.00
N CYS A 136 5.43 10.53 1.78
CA CYS A 136 5.96 11.14 0.58
C CYS A 136 4.87 11.96 -0.11
N ALA A 137 4.99 13.29 -0.04
CA ALA A 137 4.19 14.16 -0.91
C ALA A 137 4.67 13.95 -2.35
N ALA A 138 3.86 13.28 -3.18
CA ALA A 138 4.16 13.13 -4.58
C ALA A 138 4.04 14.50 -5.24
N GLY A 139 5.17 15.12 -5.57
CA GLY A 139 5.19 16.30 -6.41
C GLY A 139 4.55 15.96 -7.75
N ALA A 140 3.61 16.78 -8.21
CA ALA A 140 3.02 16.64 -9.53
C ALA A 140 4.13 16.75 -10.57
N GLY A 141 4.65 15.60 -11.02
CA GLY A 141 5.51 15.53 -12.18
C GLY A 141 4.72 16.07 -13.35
N ARG A 142 5.03 17.29 -13.78
CA ARG A 142 4.59 17.78 -15.09
C ARG A 142 5.09 16.77 -16.10
N SER A 143 4.17 16.04 -16.72
CA SER A 143 4.41 15.36 -17.98
C SER A 143 5.02 16.40 -18.93
N ALA A 144 6.30 16.26 -19.24
CA ALA A 144 6.86 16.88 -20.43
C ALA A 144 6.05 16.32 -21.61
N GLY A 145 5.21 17.16 -22.20
CA GLY A 145 4.68 16.92 -23.54
C GLY A 145 5.81 16.95 -24.57
N PRO A 146 5.52 16.51 -25.81
CA PRO A 146 6.49 15.97 -26.77
C PRO A 146 7.68 16.88 -27.09
#